data_AF-A0A9P1GBP2-F1
#
_entry.id   AF-A0A9P1GBP2-F1
#
_cell.length_a   1.000
_cell.length_b   1.000
_cell.length_c   1.000
_cell.angle_alpha   90.00
_cell.angle_beta   90.00
_cell.angle_gamma   90.00
#
_symmetry.space_group_name_H-M   'P 1'
#
loop_
_entity.id
_entity.type
_entity.pdbx_description
1 polymer ?
#
loop_
_entity_poly.entity_id
_entity_poly.type
_entity_poly.pdbx_seq_one_letter_code
_entity_poly.pdbx_strand_id
1 'polypeptide(L)'
;MQLRAALKSEVQKRMSSFDAQALANISDSVPDMSEELLERVEPALDEFVYGMPQKLSDWNGPHFVKVLTSVGVDNFGVAGTQRILSKMGITEPNQDFQQRALLRIQQAEEDGDVRKETWGLVHKRVLCYGEWELTTNGHPLRGTLLRENGIRVGHAAPPAWLRAFPTPINSVIGRDLCGEFQLSAGIAIILDTAQGDIVGEVMIFSTSTPCCSCLALLRQMQLRFPG
;
A
#
# COMPACT_ATOMS: atom_id res chain seq x y z
N MET A 1 -19.95 11.23 -35.35
CA MET A 1 -18.56 11.52 -34.94
C MET A 1 -18.45 12.74 -34.00
N GLN A 2 -19.33 13.76 -34.09
CA GLN A 2 -19.28 14.97 -33.25
C GLN A 2 -19.54 14.77 -31.74
N LEU A 3 -20.40 13.82 -31.35
CA LEU A 3 -20.75 13.60 -29.93
C LEU A 3 -19.56 13.10 -29.09
N ARG A 4 -18.75 12.16 -29.60
CA ARG A 4 -17.55 11.68 -28.90
C ARG A 4 -16.51 12.79 -28.70
N ALA A 5 -16.35 13.67 -29.68
CA ALA A 5 -15.44 14.81 -29.58
C ALA A 5 -15.95 15.85 -28.55
N ALA A 6 -17.26 16.13 -28.53
CA ALA A 6 -17.87 17.02 -27.54
C ALA A 6 -17.77 16.44 -26.11
N LEU A 7 -18.03 15.14 -25.94
CA LEU A 7 -17.87 14.45 -24.65
C LEU A 7 -16.41 14.46 -24.19
N LYS A 8 -15.46 14.17 -25.09
CA LYS A 8 -14.03 14.26 -24.77
C LYS A 8 -13.64 15.67 -24.33
N SER A 9 -14.10 16.70 -25.03
CA SER A 9 -13.83 18.10 -24.69
C SER A 9 -14.43 18.50 -23.33
N GLU A 10 -15.67 18.08 -23.02
CA GLU A 10 -16.30 18.38 -21.74
C GLU A 10 -15.64 17.62 -20.58
N VAL A 11 -15.26 16.36 -20.78
CA VAL A 11 -14.49 15.59 -19.79
C VAL A 11 -13.14 16.26 -19.54
N GLN A 12 -12.43 16.67 -20.59
CA GLN A 12 -11.15 17.39 -20.46
C GLN A 12 -11.29 18.72 -19.70
N LYS A 13 -12.40 19.45 -19.89
CA LYS A 13 -12.69 20.68 -19.12
C LYS A 13 -12.96 20.40 -17.64
N ARG A 14 -13.62 19.30 -17.32
CA ARG A 14 -13.91 18.91 -15.92
C ARG A 14 -12.71 18.25 -15.24
N MET A 15 -11.81 17.64 -15.99
CA MET A 15 -10.60 17.03 -15.44
C MET A 15 -9.69 18.02 -14.69
N SER A 16 -9.71 19.32 -15.02
CA SER A 16 -8.93 20.32 -14.29
C SER A 16 -9.49 20.64 -12.90
N SER A 17 -10.73 20.24 -12.61
CA SER A 17 -11.36 20.43 -11.30
C SER A 17 -11.31 19.19 -10.42
N PHE A 18 -10.75 18.08 -10.92
CA PHE A 18 -10.64 16.84 -10.16
C PHE A 18 -9.39 16.88 -9.28
N ASP A 19 -9.54 16.41 -8.05
CA ASP A 19 -8.41 16.18 -7.16
C ASP A 19 -7.56 14.98 -7.64
N ALA A 20 -6.38 14.83 -7.06
CA ALA A 20 -5.42 13.79 -7.43
C ALA A 20 -6.00 12.37 -7.25
N GLN A 21 -6.88 12.15 -6.26
CA GLN A 21 -7.48 10.83 -6.05
C GLN A 21 -8.50 10.49 -7.13
N ALA A 22 -9.35 11.44 -7.50
CA ALA A 22 -10.30 11.26 -8.60
C ALA A 22 -9.58 10.98 -9.91
N LEU A 23 -8.51 11.72 -10.21
CA LEU A 23 -7.69 11.50 -11.40
C LEU A 23 -7.04 10.10 -11.40
N ALA A 24 -6.48 9.66 -10.28
CA ALA A 24 -5.90 8.33 -10.13
C ALA A 24 -6.92 7.19 -10.30
N ASN A 25 -8.12 7.34 -9.74
CA ASN A 25 -9.18 6.34 -9.92
C ASN A 25 -9.66 6.26 -11.39
N ILE A 26 -9.70 7.42 -12.08
CA ILE A 26 -10.07 7.46 -13.51
C ILE A 26 -8.95 6.85 -14.36
N SER A 27 -7.67 7.07 -14.04
CA SER A 27 -6.56 6.47 -14.82
C SER A 27 -6.60 4.95 -14.80
N ASP A 28 -6.96 4.36 -13.67
CA ASP A 28 -7.13 2.90 -13.54
C ASP A 28 -8.35 2.38 -14.34
N SER A 29 -9.37 3.22 -14.52
CA SER A 29 -10.63 2.83 -15.19
C SER A 29 -10.64 3.12 -16.69
N VAL A 30 -9.77 4.01 -17.17
CA VAL A 30 -9.72 4.47 -18.56
C VAL A 30 -8.28 4.35 -19.10
N PRO A 31 -7.85 3.14 -19.52
CA PRO A 31 -6.48 2.87 -19.92
C PRO A 31 -5.95 3.81 -21.01
N ASP A 32 -6.79 4.16 -22.00
CA ASP A 32 -6.44 5.07 -23.10
C ASP A 32 -6.07 6.50 -22.66
N MET A 33 -6.42 6.89 -21.44
CA MET A 33 -6.13 8.20 -20.85
C MET A 33 -5.20 8.12 -19.64
N SER A 34 -4.74 6.92 -19.27
CA SER A 34 -4.01 6.68 -18.02
C SER A 34 -2.76 7.56 -17.91
N GLU A 35 -1.92 7.60 -18.94
CA GLU A 35 -0.69 8.40 -18.92
C GLU A 35 -0.96 9.91 -18.78
N GLU A 36 -1.89 10.48 -19.55
CA GLU A 36 -2.26 11.90 -19.44
C GLU A 36 -2.79 12.25 -18.05
N LEU A 37 -3.58 11.35 -17.46
CA LEU A 37 -4.11 11.53 -16.11
C LEU A 37 -3.02 11.42 -15.05
N LEU A 38 -2.12 10.46 -15.18
CA LEU A 38 -1.01 10.27 -14.25
C LEU A 38 0.00 11.41 -14.30
N GLU A 39 0.27 12.00 -15.48
CA GLU A 39 1.08 13.23 -15.58
C GLU A 39 0.51 14.37 -14.74
N ARG A 40 -0.82 14.45 -14.60
CA ARG A 40 -1.48 15.46 -13.75
C ARG A 40 -1.46 15.09 -12.26
N VAL A 41 -1.40 13.80 -11.94
CA VAL A 41 -1.26 13.30 -10.56
C VAL A 41 0.19 13.38 -10.07
N GLU A 42 1.17 13.40 -10.99
CA GLU A 42 2.60 13.38 -10.71
C GLU A 42 3.07 14.40 -9.66
N PRO A 43 2.63 15.67 -9.65
CA PRO A 43 3.03 16.61 -8.60
C PRO A 43 2.65 16.16 -7.19
N ALA A 44 1.49 15.50 -7.03
CA ALA A 44 1.04 14.96 -5.76
C ALA A 44 1.82 13.67 -5.38
N LEU A 45 2.21 12.86 -6.36
CA LEU A 45 3.11 11.71 -6.14
C LEU A 45 4.49 12.19 -5.65
N ASP A 46 5.03 13.21 -6.30
CA ASP A 46 6.31 13.83 -5.94
C ASP A 46 6.26 14.43 -4.54
N GLU A 47 5.24 15.23 -4.24
CA GLU A 47 5.05 15.77 -2.89
C GLU A 47 4.95 14.67 -1.83
N PHE A 48 4.20 13.59 -2.12
CA PHE A 48 4.07 12.46 -1.22
C PHE A 48 5.42 11.77 -0.96
N VAL A 49 6.18 11.44 -2.01
CA VAL A 49 7.46 10.72 -1.89
C VAL A 49 8.55 11.61 -1.28
N TYR A 50 8.73 12.84 -1.76
CA TYR A 50 9.74 13.76 -1.23
C TYR A 50 9.41 14.25 0.18
N GLY A 51 8.12 14.28 0.54
CA GLY A 51 7.65 14.59 1.89
C GLY A 51 7.83 13.46 2.90
N MET A 52 8.21 12.24 2.46
CA MET A 52 8.48 11.15 3.40
C MET A 52 9.74 11.44 4.24
N PRO A 53 9.69 11.26 5.57
CA PRO A 53 10.86 11.36 6.42
C PRO A 53 11.98 10.40 5.98
N GLN A 54 13.23 10.88 6.07
CA GLN A 54 14.43 10.16 5.64
C GLN A 54 15.13 9.41 6.78
N LYS A 55 14.62 9.53 8.02
CA LYS A 55 15.11 8.84 9.22
C LYS A 55 13.94 8.30 10.01
N LEU A 56 14.13 7.15 10.66
CA LEU A 56 13.10 6.55 11.52
C LEU A 56 12.63 7.47 12.65
N SER A 57 13.52 8.25 13.24
CA SER A 57 13.20 9.21 14.31
C SER A 57 12.17 10.26 13.89
N ASP A 58 12.16 10.62 12.63
CA ASP A 58 11.44 11.78 12.10
C ASP A 58 9.95 11.45 11.83
N TRP A 59 9.59 10.17 11.84
CA TRP A 59 8.21 9.69 11.72
C TRP A 59 7.36 9.94 12.98
N ASN A 60 7.99 10.31 14.10
CA ASN A 60 7.28 10.62 15.35
C ASN A 60 6.59 11.99 15.33
N GLY A 61 7.01 12.87 14.42
CA GLY A 61 6.50 14.24 14.34
C GLY A 61 5.20 14.40 13.53
N PRO A 62 4.57 15.59 13.61
CA PRO A 62 3.38 15.91 12.81
C PRO A 62 3.68 16.21 11.35
N HIS A 63 4.96 16.25 10.95
CA HIS A 63 5.38 16.69 9.62
C HIS A 63 4.74 15.83 8.51
N PHE A 64 4.83 14.51 8.63
CA PHE A 64 4.27 13.63 7.59
C PHE A 64 2.73 13.70 7.51
N VAL A 65 2.05 13.94 8.63
CA VAL A 65 0.59 14.18 8.63
C VAL A 65 0.24 15.44 7.82
N LYS A 66 1.09 16.47 7.84
CA LYS A 66 0.90 17.67 7.00
C LYS A 66 1.07 17.33 5.51
N VAL A 67 2.03 16.49 5.15
CA VAL A 67 2.21 15.99 3.78
C VAL A 67 0.97 15.24 3.32
N LEU A 68 0.47 14.28 4.12
CA LEU A 68 -0.76 13.53 3.81
C LEU A 68 -1.97 14.46 3.63
N THR A 69 -2.07 15.50 4.47
CA THR A 69 -3.15 16.50 4.39
C THR A 69 -3.04 17.36 3.13
N SER A 70 -1.82 17.76 2.77
CA SER A 70 -1.54 18.59 1.59
C SER A 70 -1.83 17.86 0.29
N VAL A 71 -1.39 16.60 0.21
CA VAL A 71 -1.67 15.70 -0.91
C VAL A 71 -3.17 15.43 -1.04
N GLY A 72 -3.87 15.27 0.08
CA GLY A 72 -5.34 15.20 0.09
C GLY A 72 -5.92 13.88 -0.43
N VAL A 73 -5.13 12.80 -0.53
CA VAL A 73 -5.58 11.50 -1.06
C VAL A 73 -5.46 10.37 -0.03
N ASP A 74 -6.37 9.39 -0.12
CA ASP A 74 -6.27 8.14 0.62
C ASP A 74 -5.37 7.12 -0.10
N ASN A 75 -5.43 7.06 -1.43
CA ASN A 75 -4.58 6.22 -2.28
C ASN A 75 -4.43 6.84 -3.67
N PHE A 76 -3.44 6.36 -4.44
CA PHE A 76 -3.12 6.88 -5.78
C PHE A 76 -3.48 5.91 -6.91
N GLY A 77 -4.45 5.02 -6.71
CA GLY A 77 -4.77 4.00 -7.70
C GLY A 77 -3.61 3.01 -7.93
N VAL A 78 -3.81 2.04 -8.82
CA VAL A 78 -2.83 1.01 -9.16
C VAL A 78 -1.61 1.66 -9.83
N ALA A 79 -1.83 2.44 -10.88
CA ALA A 79 -0.73 3.00 -11.66
C ALA A 79 0.07 4.06 -10.88
N GLY A 80 -0.60 4.93 -10.11
CA GLY A 80 0.08 5.91 -9.26
C GLY A 80 0.84 5.25 -8.10
N THR A 81 0.31 4.15 -7.55
CA THR A 81 1.03 3.33 -6.57
C THR A 81 2.31 2.73 -7.17
N GLN A 82 2.24 2.17 -8.38
CA GLN A 82 3.43 1.63 -9.06
C GLN A 82 4.50 2.71 -9.28
N ARG A 83 4.10 3.93 -9.66
CA ARG A 83 5.03 5.08 -9.78
C ARG A 83 5.68 5.43 -8.45
N ILE A 84 4.91 5.46 -7.35
CA ILE A 84 5.45 5.69 -6.00
C ILE A 84 6.46 4.61 -5.61
N LEU A 85 6.10 3.34 -5.77
CA LEU A 85 6.97 2.20 -5.44
C LEU A 85 8.28 2.28 -6.24
N SER A 86 8.20 2.58 -7.53
CA SER A 86 9.36 2.80 -8.39
C SER A 86 10.25 3.96 -7.90
N LYS A 87 9.66 5.11 -7.55
CA LYS A 87 10.41 6.25 -6.95
C LYS A 87 11.06 5.90 -5.61
N MET A 88 10.49 4.97 -4.86
CA MET A 88 11.07 4.44 -3.62
C MET A 88 12.14 3.36 -3.87
N GLY A 89 12.39 2.97 -5.12
CA GLY A 89 13.30 1.87 -5.47
C GLY A 89 12.75 0.48 -5.16
N ILE A 90 11.43 0.35 -4.99
CA ILE A 90 10.75 -0.93 -4.79
C ILE A 90 10.35 -1.48 -6.15
N THR A 91 10.84 -2.68 -6.47
CA THR A 91 10.58 -3.36 -7.73
C THR A 91 9.34 -4.24 -7.67
N GLU A 92 8.75 -4.50 -8.84
CA GLU A 92 7.64 -5.46 -8.94
C GLU A 92 8.17 -6.90 -8.76
N PRO A 93 7.49 -7.74 -7.96
CA PRO A 93 7.91 -9.12 -7.79
C PRO A 93 7.67 -9.94 -9.06
N ASN A 94 8.43 -11.03 -9.21
CA ASN A 94 8.31 -11.93 -10.36
C ASN A 94 6.93 -12.62 -10.44
N GLN A 95 6.60 -13.14 -11.63
CA GLN A 95 5.30 -13.78 -11.88
C GLN A 95 5.06 -15.02 -11.02
N ASP A 96 6.11 -15.76 -10.66
CA ASP A 96 5.99 -16.97 -9.83
C ASP A 96 5.46 -16.61 -8.43
N PHE A 97 5.95 -15.52 -7.84
CA PHE A 97 5.42 -15.00 -6.58
C PHE A 97 3.95 -14.57 -6.73
N GLN A 98 3.61 -13.84 -7.79
CA GLN A 98 2.24 -13.37 -8.03
C GLN A 98 1.25 -14.54 -8.11
N GLN A 99 1.61 -15.62 -8.82
CA GLN A 99 0.79 -16.83 -8.92
C GLN A 99 0.61 -17.52 -7.56
N ARG A 100 1.67 -17.66 -6.78
CA ARG A 100 1.59 -18.24 -5.42
C ARG A 100 0.72 -17.38 -4.51
N ALA A 101 0.88 -16.06 -4.54
CA ALA A 101 0.08 -15.12 -3.76
C ALA A 101 -1.41 -15.24 -4.07
N LEU A 102 -1.77 -15.25 -5.37
CA LEU A 102 -3.15 -15.42 -5.83
C LEU A 102 -3.75 -16.76 -5.37
N LEU A 103 -3.01 -17.86 -5.50
CA LEU A 103 -3.46 -19.17 -5.02
C LEU A 103 -3.72 -19.16 -3.51
N ARG A 104 -2.84 -18.54 -2.71
CA ARG A 104 -3.02 -18.43 -1.25
C ARG A 104 -4.21 -17.57 -0.86
N ILE A 105 -4.45 -16.49 -1.59
CA ILE A 105 -5.61 -15.63 -1.40
C ILE A 105 -6.90 -16.39 -1.71
N GLN A 106 -6.95 -17.08 -2.85
CA GLN A 106 -8.11 -17.89 -3.23
C GLN A 106 -8.43 -18.95 -2.18
N GLN A 107 -7.42 -19.68 -1.68
CA GLN A 107 -7.60 -20.67 -0.60
C GLN A 107 -8.20 -20.03 0.65
N ALA A 108 -7.71 -18.85 1.07
CA ALA A 108 -8.23 -18.15 2.24
C ALA A 108 -9.63 -17.56 2.05
N GLU A 109 -10.03 -17.26 0.81
CA GLU A 109 -11.38 -16.86 0.47
C GLU A 109 -12.36 -18.03 0.54
N GLU A 110 -11.95 -19.21 0.08
CA GLU A 110 -12.70 -20.47 0.16
C GLU A 110 -12.86 -20.94 1.62
N ASP A 111 -11.80 -20.88 2.43
CA ASP A 111 -11.85 -21.26 3.86
C ASP A 111 -12.65 -20.25 4.72
N GLY A 112 -12.73 -18.99 4.28
CA GLY A 112 -13.30 -17.87 5.02
C GLY A 112 -14.83 -17.75 4.96
N ASP A 113 -15.52 -18.65 4.26
CA ASP A 113 -16.94 -18.50 3.89
C ASP A 113 -17.91 -18.43 5.08
N VAL A 114 -17.51 -18.90 6.27
CA VAL A 114 -18.37 -18.90 7.46
C VAL A 114 -18.71 -17.49 7.98
N ARG A 115 -17.94 -16.45 7.61
CA ARG A 115 -18.09 -15.09 8.17
C ARG A 115 -18.96 -14.15 7.34
N LYS A 116 -19.36 -14.55 6.11
CA LYS A 116 -20.05 -13.68 5.14
C LYS A 116 -21.41 -13.15 5.63
N GLU A 117 -22.01 -13.76 6.66
CA GLU A 117 -23.39 -13.45 7.06
C GLU A 117 -23.53 -12.55 8.30
N THR A 118 -22.43 -12.25 9.02
CA THR A 118 -22.57 -11.84 10.42
C THR A 118 -23.01 -10.39 10.65
N TRP A 119 -22.95 -9.48 9.65
CA TRP A 119 -23.13 -8.03 9.93
C TRP A 119 -23.92 -7.20 8.92
N GLY A 120 -24.44 -7.77 7.83
CA GLY A 120 -25.26 -7.01 6.84
C GLY A 120 -24.56 -5.86 6.11
N LEU A 121 -23.32 -5.53 6.48
CA LEU A 121 -22.43 -4.60 5.80
C LEU A 121 -21.44 -5.42 4.98
N VAL A 122 -21.50 -5.27 3.65
CA VAL A 122 -20.51 -5.84 2.73
C VAL A 122 -19.19 -5.09 2.96
N HIS A 123 -18.42 -5.51 3.96
CA HIS A 123 -17.08 -5.00 4.16
C HIS A 123 -16.18 -5.55 3.05
N LYS A 124 -15.56 -4.67 2.26
CA LYS A 124 -14.58 -5.08 1.25
C LYS A 124 -13.41 -5.76 1.97
N ARG A 125 -13.28 -7.07 1.79
CA ARG A 125 -12.14 -7.86 2.27
C ARG A 125 -10.92 -7.48 1.43
N VAL A 126 -9.85 -7.11 2.11
CA VAL A 126 -8.54 -6.84 1.53
C VAL A 126 -7.58 -7.82 2.18
N LEU A 127 -7.20 -8.84 1.42
CA LEU A 127 -6.19 -9.81 1.77
C LEU A 127 -4.82 -9.33 1.31
N CYS A 128 -3.82 -9.48 2.17
CA CYS A 128 -2.43 -9.15 1.92
C CYS A 128 -1.55 -10.36 2.26
N TYR A 129 -0.71 -10.74 1.31
CA TYR A 129 0.19 -11.89 1.42
C TYR A 129 1.63 -11.44 1.31
N GLY A 130 2.52 -12.01 2.11
CA GLY A 130 3.95 -11.75 2.05
C GLY A 130 4.76 -13.04 2.04
N GLU A 131 5.84 -13.05 1.27
CA GLU A 131 6.89 -14.07 1.30
C GLU A 131 8.23 -13.37 1.53
N TRP A 132 9.14 -14.01 2.24
CA TRP A 132 10.50 -13.51 2.37
C TRP A 132 11.50 -14.65 2.24
N GLU A 133 12.61 -14.32 1.59
CA GLU A 133 13.78 -15.16 1.47
C GLU A 133 15.00 -14.33 1.84
N LEU A 134 15.42 -14.49 3.10
CA LEU A 134 16.45 -13.68 3.73
C LEU A 134 17.58 -14.57 4.24
N THR A 135 18.72 -13.95 4.52
CA THR A 135 19.84 -14.54 5.23
C THR A 135 20.23 -13.64 6.39
N THR A 136 20.43 -14.23 7.57
CA THR A 136 20.84 -13.53 8.79
C THR A 136 22.03 -14.29 9.40
N ASN A 137 23.19 -13.65 9.53
CA ASN A 137 24.44 -14.32 9.95
C ASN A 137 24.75 -15.63 9.19
N GLY A 138 24.46 -15.67 7.88
CA GLY A 138 24.66 -16.86 7.05
C GLY A 138 23.58 -17.95 7.20
N HIS A 139 22.58 -17.76 8.04
CA HIS A 139 21.45 -18.68 8.20
C HIS A 139 20.24 -18.21 7.38
N PRO A 140 19.57 -19.11 6.65
CA PRO A 140 18.37 -18.76 5.89
C PRO A 140 17.22 -18.45 6.85
N LEU A 141 16.56 -17.32 6.61
CA LEU A 141 15.32 -16.91 7.25
C LEU A 141 14.25 -16.81 6.16
N ARG A 142 13.39 -17.82 6.09
CA ARG A 142 12.32 -17.92 5.10
C ARG A 142 10.97 -18.03 5.78
N GLY A 143 9.94 -17.47 5.16
CA GLY A 143 8.59 -17.63 5.66
C GLY A 143 7.56 -16.93 4.81
N THR A 144 6.31 -17.11 5.21
CA THR A 144 5.16 -16.52 4.55
C THR A 144 4.18 -16.01 5.61
N LEU A 145 3.39 -15.01 5.23
CA LEU A 145 2.37 -14.45 6.12
C LEU A 145 1.16 -13.97 5.31
N LEU A 146 -0.04 -14.25 5.80
CA LEU A 146 -1.30 -13.77 5.23
C LEU A 146 -2.04 -12.95 6.29
N ARG A 147 -2.58 -11.79 5.89
CA ARG A 147 -3.39 -10.90 6.72
C ARG A 147 -4.62 -10.41 5.96
N GLU A 148 -5.65 -10.07 6.71
CA GLU A 148 -6.92 -9.55 6.20
C GLU A 148 -7.26 -8.27 6.96
N ASN A 149 -7.68 -7.22 6.25
CA ASN A 149 -8.03 -5.95 6.88
C ASN A 149 -9.19 -6.08 7.89
N GLY A 150 -9.18 -5.22 8.91
CA GLY A 150 -10.26 -5.12 9.90
C GLY A 150 -10.29 -6.21 10.98
N ILE A 151 -9.40 -7.21 10.91
CA ILE A 151 -9.34 -8.32 11.89
C ILE A 151 -8.12 -8.14 12.79
N ARG A 152 -8.30 -8.20 14.13
CA ARG A 152 -7.18 -8.16 15.12
C ARG A 152 -6.89 -9.50 15.80
N VAL A 153 -7.54 -10.60 15.41
CA VAL A 153 -7.37 -11.89 16.09
C VAL A 153 -5.93 -12.38 15.95
N GLY A 154 -5.26 -12.66 17.07
CA GLY A 154 -3.88 -13.19 17.10
C GLY A 154 -2.78 -12.19 16.70
N HIS A 155 -3.05 -10.88 16.74
CA HIS A 155 -2.07 -9.86 16.36
C HIS A 155 -1.16 -9.51 17.54
N ALA A 156 0.16 -9.57 17.30
CA ALA A 156 1.13 -8.93 18.17
C ALA A 156 1.04 -7.40 17.99
N ALA A 157 1.34 -6.65 19.05
CA ALA A 157 1.47 -5.21 18.95
C ALA A 157 2.58 -4.87 17.94
N PRO A 158 2.36 -3.91 17.01
CA PRO A 158 3.39 -3.52 16.07
C PRO A 158 4.63 -2.99 16.81
N PRO A 159 5.83 -3.12 16.23
CA PRO A 159 7.04 -2.51 16.79
C PRO A 159 6.85 -1.01 17.01
N ALA A 160 7.42 -0.46 18.09
CA ALA A 160 7.20 0.93 18.49
C ALA A 160 7.66 1.96 17.44
N TRP A 161 8.58 1.58 16.55
CA TRP A 161 9.07 2.42 15.46
C TRP A 161 8.13 2.44 14.24
N LEU A 162 7.19 1.49 14.14
CA LEU A 162 6.31 1.30 13.00
C LEU A 162 4.99 2.04 13.24
N ARG A 163 4.67 3.02 12.39
CA ARG A 163 3.52 3.90 12.59
C ARG A 163 2.55 3.86 11.42
N ALA A 164 1.27 3.78 11.76
CA ALA A 164 0.17 4.10 10.86
C ALA A 164 -0.21 5.57 11.01
N PHE A 165 -0.66 6.19 9.93
CA PHE A 165 -1.04 7.59 9.88
C PHE A 165 -2.51 7.71 9.43
N PRO A 166 -3.32 8.59 10.04
CA PRO A 166 -4.63 8.90 9.51
C PRO A 166 -4.48 9.55 8.13
N THR A 167 -5.38 9.21 7.21
CA THR A 167 -5.45 9.81 5.88
C THR A 167 -6.57 10.86 5.84
N PRO A 168 -6.51 11.83 4.92
CA PRO A 168 -7.39 13.01 4.96
C PRO A 168 -8.87 12.70 4.69
N ILE A 169 -9.21 11.64 3.95
CA ILE A 169 -10.61 11.38 3.54
C ILE A 169 -11.38 10.62 4.63
N ASN A 170 -10.70 9.71 5.34
CA ASN A 170 -11.32 8.96 6.42
C ASN A 170 -10.38 8.77 7.60
N SER A 171 -10.47 9.70 8.55
CA SER A 171 -9.72 9.70 9.80
C SER A 171 -10.29 8.75 10.87
N VAL A 172 -11.52 8.24 10.66
CA VAL A 172 -12.18 7.30 11.58
C VAL A 172 -11.69 5.87 11.36
N ILE A 173 -11.20 5.55 10.17
CA ILE A 173 -10.60 4.24 9.88
C ILE A 173 -9.21 4.16 10.52
N GLY A 174 -9.08 3.26 11.50
CA GLY A 174 -7.78 2.87 12.06
C GLY A 174 -6.90 2.26 10.98
N ARG A 175 -5.89 3.00 10.51
CA ARG A 175 -4.97 2.52 9.44
C ARG A 175 -4.02 1.42 9.92
N ASP A 176 -3.96 1.17 11.23
CA ASP A 176 -3.34 -0.01 11.82
C ASP A 176 -4.14 -1.32 11.59
N LEU A 177 -5.36 -1.20 11.04
CA LEU A 177 -6.21 -2.32 10.62
C LEU A 177 -6.12 -2.64 9.12
N CYS A 178 -5.32 -1.91 8.35
CA CYS A 178 -5.05 -2.26 6.96
C CYS A 178 -4.29 -3.59 6.90
N GLY A 179 -4.62 -4.45 5.94
CA GLY A 179 -3.97 -5.76 5.79
C GLY A 179 -2.46 -5.62 5.56
N GLU A 180 -2.04 -4.59 4.81
CA GLU A 180 -0.64 -4.27 4.54
C GLU A 180 0.10 -3.84 5.81
N PHE A 181 -0.58 -3.08 6.67
CA PHE A 181 -0.03 -2.67 7.97
C PHE A 181 0.23 -3.87 8.86
N GLN A 182 -0.79 -4.71 9.02
CA GLN A 182 -0.70 -5.90 9.86
C GLN A 182 0.33 -6.91 9.32
N LEU A 183 0.41 -7.05 7.99
CA LEU A 183 1.38 -7.91 7.33
C LEU A 183 2.81 -7.42 7.61
N SER A 184 3.09 -6.15 7.33
CA SER A 184 4.42 -5.60 7.51
C SER A 184 4.81 -5.53 8.99
N ALA A 185 3.87 -5.30 9.91
CA ALA A 185 4.11 -5.37 11.35
C ALA A 185 4.53 -6.78 11.78
N GLY A 186 3.86 -7.82 11.25
CA GLY A 186 4.24 -9.21 11.51
C GLY A 186 5.64 -9.55 10.98
N ILE A 187 5.95 -9.11 9.76
CA ILE A 187 7.28 -9.27 9.17
C ILE A 187 8.33 -8.51 10.00
N ALA A 188 8.07 -7.24 10.34
CA ALA A 188 8.95 -6.40 11.13
C ALA A 188 9.32 -7.01 12.48
N ILE A 189 8.37 -7.65 13.18
CA ILE A 189 8.64 -8.36 14.43
C ILE A 189 9.63 -9.51 14.20
N ILE A 190 9.43 -10.31 13.15
CA ILE A 190 10.34 -11.42 12.81
C ILE A 190 11.74 -10.87 12.52
N LEU A 191 11.83 -9.80 11.73
CA LEU A 191 13.11 -9.18 11.38
C LEU A 191 13.80 -8.54 12.58
N ASP A 192 13.07 -7.89 13.49
CA ASP A 192 13.64 -7.32 14.73
C ASP A 192 14.18 -8.42 15.67
N THR A 193 13.65 -9.64 15.60
CA THR A 193 14.19 -10.79 16.35
C THR A 193 15.37 -11.48 15.67
N ALA A 194 15.57 -11.25 14.38
CA ALA A 194 16.71 -11.77 13.66
C ALA A 194 17.97 -11.02 14.11
N GLN A 195 18.99 -11.77 14.51
CA GLN A 195 20.27 -11.20 14.94
C GLN A 195 21.20 -11.00 13.75
N GLY A 196 21.86 -9.85 13.68
CA GLY A 196 22.91 -9.55 12.70
C GLY A 196 22.40 -8.88 11.44
N ASP A 197 23.24 -8.90 10.40
CA ASP A 197 22.94 -8.28 9.11
C ASP A 197 21.91 -9.15 8.36
N ILE A 198 20.83 -8.51 7.91
CA ILE A 198 19.74 -9.13 7.15
C ILE A 198 19.90 -8.75 5.69
N VAL A 199 20.00 -9.75 4.81
CA VAL A 199 20.10 -9.56 3.36
C VAL A 199 19.11 -10.47 2.65
N GLY A 200 18.44 -9.96 1.63
CA GLY A 200 17.55 -10.74 0.77
C GLY A 200 16.30 -9.94 0.40
N GLU A 201 15.21 -10.65 0.09
CA GLU A 201 14.01 -10.03 -0.46
C GLU A 201 12.78 -10.29 0.40
N VAL A 202 11.93 -9.28 0.51
CA VAL A 202 10.56 -9.37 1.04
C VAL A 202 9.62 -8.97 -0.08
N MET A 203 8.73 -9.90 -0.46
CA MET A 203 7.72 -9.68 -1.49
C MET A 203 6.36 -9.56 -0.83
N ILE A 204 5.57 -8.57 -1.24
CA ILE A 204 4.24 -8.31 -0.70
C ILE A 204 3.24 -8.22 -1.86
N PHE A 205 2.08 -8.83 -1.68
CA PHE A 205 0.93 -8.76 -2.57
C PHE A 205 -0.28 -8.25 -1.78
N SER A 206 -1.03 -7.32 -2.35
CA SER A 206 -2.31 -6.85 -1.82
C SER A 206 -3.40 -6.99 -2.88
N THR A 207 -4.57 -7.47 -2.47
CA THR A 207 -5.79 -7.56 -3.32
C THR A 207 -6.42 -6.20 -3.64
N SER A 208 -5.91 -5.12 -3.04
CA SER A 208 -6.38 -3.76 -3.28
C SER A 208 -5.20 -2.80 -3.31
N THR A 209 -5.40 -1.63 -3.90
CA THR A 209 -4.42 -0.54 -3.85
C THR A 209 -4.17 -0.13 -2.39
N PRO A 210 -2.90 -0.10 -1.94
CA PRO A 210 -2.56 0.33 -0.59
C PRO A 210 -2.88 1.81 -0.39
N CYS A 211 -3.30 2.16 0.83
CA CYS A 211 -3.47 3.57 1.18
C CYS A 211 -2.11 4.26 1.39
N CYS A 212 -2.10 5.60 1.40
CA CYS A 212 -0.90 6.40 1.64
C CYS A 212 -0.19 6.04 2.95
N SER A 213 -0.93 5.69 4.02
CA SER A 213 -0.33 5.21 5.26
C SER A 213 0.40 3.86 5.08
N CYS A 214 -0.10 2.98 4.22
CA CYS A 214 0.53 1.69 3.94
C CYS A 214 1.73 1.84 2.98
N LEU A 215 1.75 2.86 2.12
CA LEU A 215 2.95 3.18 1.33
C LEU A 215 4.05 3.78 2.20
N ALA A 216 3.70 4.68 3.12
CA ALA A 216 4.62 5.25 4.11
C ALA A 216 5.27 4.19 5.00
N LEU A 217 4.54 3.11 5.30
CA LEU A 217 5.02 1.96 6.03
C LEU A 217 6.19 1.26 5.32
N LEU A 218 6.11 1.10 3.99
CA LEU A 218 7.20 0.50 3.22
C LEU A 218 8.47 1.34 3.31
N ARG A 219 8.34 2.67 3.36
CA ARG A 219 9.49 3.56 3.60
C ARG A 219 10.09 3.37 4.99
N GLN A 220 9.26 3.25 6.01
CA GLN A 220 9.73 2.95 7.37
C GLN A 220 10.48 1.61 7.41
N MET A 221 10.01 0.58 6.71
CA MET A 221 10.70 -0.71 6.56
C MET A 221 12.08 -0.54 5.89
N GLN A 222 12.17 0.18 4.78
CA GLN A 222 13.45 0.46 4.10
C GLN A 222 14.45 1.20 5.01
N LEU A 223 13.97 2.12 5.85
CA LEU A 223 14.83 2.86 6.78
C LEU A 223 15.27 2.00 7.97
N ARG A 224 14.47 1.02 8.38
CA ARG A 224 14.81 0.11 9.48
C ARG A 224 15.76 -0.99 9.06
N PHE A 225 15.52 -1.54 7.87
CA PHE A 225 16.26 -2.67 7.31
C PHE A 225 16.90 -2.24 5.99
N PRO A 226 17.95 -1.39 6.02
CA PRO A 226 18.65 -0.98 4.81
C PRO A 226 19.50 -2.15 4.30
N GLY A 227 19.04 -2.81 3.24
CA GLY A 227 19.67 -3.99 2.66
C GLY A 227 19.20 -4.23 1.23
#